data_AF-J4V9M2-F1
#
_entry.id   AF-J4V9M2-F1
#
_cell.length_a   1.000
_cell.length_b   1.000
_cell.length_c   1.000
_cell.angle_alpha   90.00
_cell.angle_beta   90.00
_cell.angle_gamma   90.00
#
_symmetry.space_group_name_H-M   'P 1'
#
loop_
_entity.id
_entity.type
_entity.pdbx_description
1 polymer ?
#
loop_
_entity_poly.entity_id
_entity_poly.type
_entity_poly.pdbx_seq_one_letter_code
_entity_poly.pdbx_strand_id
1 'polypeptide(L)'
;MFTKIEIPPLQSGILYKDNKFYKRLQSGIYRFFDFSRYRVTLLPDIPCEVQIYSQEILSKDNIAFRASFVFTYEIVATGEIAVLSRDDLENRLRTIVQLYARSVISALSAQEIAAHTFTLDPNAIGEQSKRAGG
;
A
#
# COMPACT_ATOMS: atom_id res chain seq x y z
N MET A 1 -2.02 25.33 26.81
CA MET A 1 -1.06 25.16 25.69
C MET A 1 -1.80 24.53 24.53
N PHE A 2 -1.67 25.06 23.31
CA PHE A 2 -2.29 24.46 22.12
C PHE A 2 -1.23 23.70 21.32
N THR A 3 -1.62 22.59 20.68
CA THR A 3 -0.75 21.86 19.76
C THR A 3 -1.09 22.27 18.34
N LYS A 4 -0.09 22.77 17.60
CA LYS A 4 -0.21 23.05 16.16
C LYS A 4 0.03 21.76 15.38
N ILE A 5 -0.85 21.46 14.44
CA ILE A 5 -0.69 20.37 13.48
C ILE A 5 -0.74 20.94 12.08
N GLU A 6 0.20 20.50 11.26
CA GLU A 6 0.31 20.89 9.88
C GLU A 6 0.09 19.67 9.02
N ILE A 7 -0.89 19.76 8.12
CA ILE A 7 -1.18 18.76 7.11
C ILE A 7 -0.62 19.30 5.79
N PRO A 8 0.43 18.67 5.24
CA PRO A 8 1.04 19.12 4.00
C PRO A 8 0.05 19.10 2.81
N PRO A 9 0.34 19.84 1.72
CA PRO A 9 -0.41 19.70 0.49
C PRO A 9 -0.32 18.26 -0.05
N LEU A 10 -1.35 17.84 -0.80
CA LEU A 10 -1.48 16.48 -1.36
C LEU A 10 -1.51 15.36 -0.31
N GLN A 11 -1.82 15.72 0.94
CA GLN A 11 -2.01 14.78 2.04
C GLN A 11 -3.26 15.15 2.84
N SER A 12 -3.82 14.15 3.49
CA SER A 12 -4.89 14.29 4.46
C SER A 12 -4.50 13.66 5.79
N GLY A 13 -4.95 14.28 6.88
CA GLY A 13 -4.72 13.79 8.23
C GLY A 13 -5.91 12.99 8.73
N ILE A 14 -5.70 11.72 9.09
CA ILE A 14 -6.70 10.93 9.79
C ILE A 14 -6.56 11.19 11.29
N LEU A 15 -7.51 11.93 11.86
CA LEU A 15 -7.55 12.28 13.26
C LEU A 15 -8.31 11.18 14.03
N TYR A 16 -7.62 10.61 15.01
CA TYR A 16 -8.16 9.69 16.00
C TYR A 16 -8.32 10.43 17.33
N LYS A 17 -9.38 10.11 18.06
CA LYS A 17 -9.60 10.55 19.44
C LYS A 17 -9.86 9.31 20.29
N ASP A 18 -9.09 9.12 21.36
CA ASP A 18 -9.19 7.93 22.22
C ASP A 18 -9.14 6.62 21.39
N ASN A 19 -8.21 6.57 20.42
CA ASN A 19 -8.03 5.48 19.44
C ASN A 19 -9.23 5.18 18.53
N LYS A 20 -10.28 6.01 18.53
CA LYS A 20 -11.41 5.92 17.60
C LYS A 20 -11.25 6.94 16.49
N PHE A 21 -11.64 6.56 15.27
CA PHE A 21 -11.70 7.51 14.16
C PHE A 21 -12.59 8.69 14.55
N TYR A 22 -12.07 9.90 14.41
CA TYR A 22 -12.79 11.12 14.75
C TYR A 22 -13.14 11.91 13.50
N LYS A 23 -12.15 12.25 12.67
CA LYS A 23 -12.37 13.02 11.44
C LYS A 23 -11.19 12.94 10.48
N ARG A 24 -11.44 13.13 9.18
CA ARG A 24 -10.41 13.43 8.17
C ARG A 24 -10.17 14.94 8.07
N LEU A 25 -8.92 15.36 8.21
CA LEU A 25 -8.43 16.72 8.09
C LEU A 25 -7.87 16.91 6.67
N GLN A 26 -8.34 17.94 5.98
CA GLN A 26 -7.77 18.36 4.70
C GLN A 26 -6.43 19.07 4.90
N SER A 27 -5.64 19.26 3.84
CA SER A 27 -4.40 20.03 3.89
C SER A 27 -4.61 21.41 4.53
N GLY A 28 -3.67 21.83 5.38
CA GLY A 28 -3.78 23.07 6.15
C GLY A 28 -3.26 22.97 7.58
N ILE A 29 -3.45 24.05 8.35
CA ILE A 29 -2.94 24.20 9.71
C ILE A 29 -4.10 24.15 10.70
N TYR A 30 -4.00 23.25 11.69
CA TYR A 30 -4.99 23.05 12.74
C TYR A 30 -4.38 23.34 14.11
N ARG A 31 -5.22 23.83 15.04
CA ARG A 31 -4.84 24.05 16.44
C ARG A 31 -5.79 23.26 17.33
N PHE A 32 -5.24 22.37 18.13
CA PHE A 32 -6.01 21.56 19.07
C PHE A 32 -5.71 21.99 20.50
N PHE A 33 -6.79 22.16 21.28
CA PHE A 33 -6.71 22.28 22.72
C PHE A 33 -6.84 20.87 23.31
N ASP A 34 -5.91 20.50 24.20
CA ASP A 34 -5.77 19.15 24.77
C ASP A 34 -5.53 18.04 23.74
N PHE A 35 -4.33 18.04 23.13
CA PHE A 35 -3.94 17.04 22.13
C PHE A 35 -3.60 15.66 22.72
N SER A 36 -3.59 15.50 24.04
CA SER A 36 -3.18 14.26 24.71
C SER A 36 -4.02 13.04 24.31
N ARG A 37 -5.28 13.27 23.92
CA ARG A 37 -6.23 12.23 23.51
C ARG A 37 -6.31 12.04 22.00
N TYR A 38 -5.59 12.87 21.23
CA TYR A 38 -5.66 12.88 19.79
C TYR A 38 -4.39 12.29 19.16
N ARG A 39 -4.58 11.57 18.06
CA ARG A 39 -3.49 11.08 17.21
C ARG A 39 -3.80 11.40 15.77
N VAL A 40 -2.82 11.90 15.02
CA VAL A 40 -2.99 12.16 13.57
C VAL A 40 -2.06 11.26 12.80
N THR A 41 -2.62 10.58 11.80
CA THR A 41 -1.85 9.81 10.79
C THR A 41 -1.99 10.53 9.47
N LEU A 42 -0.86 10.88 8.85
CA LEU A 42 -0.85 11.48 7.52
C LEU A 42 -0.97 10.41 6.44
N LEU A 43 -1.86 10.64 5.48
CA LEU A 43 -2.05 9.80 4.31
C LEU A 43 -1.85 10.62 3.04
N PRO A 44 -1.14 10.09 2.04
CA PRO A 44 -1.06 10.70 0.72
C PRO A 44 -2.43 10.64 0.04
N ASP A 45 -2.85 11.76 -0.57
CA ASP A 45 -4.06 11.85 -1.40
C ASP A 45 -3.74 11.61 -2.89
N ILE A 46 -2.52 11.17 -3.19
CA ILE A 46 -2.04 10.88 -4.54
C ILE A 46 -1.64 9.41 -4.66
N PRO A 47 -1.69 8.83 -5.87
CA PRO A 47 -1.20 7.49 -6.11
C PRO A 47 0.27 7.35 -5.69
N CYS A 48 0.55 6.28 -4.95
CA CYS A 48 1.88 5.94 -4.46
C CYS A 48 2.45 4.81 -5.28
N GLU A 49 3.66 5.00 -5.82
CA GLU A 49 4.40 3.96 -6.52
C GLU A 49 5.33 3.23 -5.56
N VAL A 50 5.32 1.90 -5.62
CA VAL A 50 6.24 1.04 -4.89
C VAL A 50 6.96 0.14 -5.87
N GLN A 51 8.28 0.15 -5.75
CA GLN A 51 9.16 -0.71 -6.51
C GLN A 51 9.67 -1.84 -5.61
N ILE A 52 9.57 -3.06 -6.11
CA ILE A 52 10.17 -4.25 -5.54
C ILE A 52 11.31 -4.66 -6.46
N TYR A 53 12.54 -4.54 -5.99
CA TYR A 53 13.71 -4.85 -6.79
C TYR A 53 14.16 -6.29 -6.63
N SER A 54 14.72 -6.85 -7.71
CA SER A 54 15.64 -7.98 -7.65
C SER A 54 15.09 -9.23 -6.95
N GLN A 55 13.89 -9.65 -7.30
CA GLN A 55 13.33 -10.92 -6.86
C GLN A 55 13.87 -12.05 -7.72
N GLU A 56 14.38 -13.10 -7.08
CA GLU A 56 14.77 -14.35 -7.74
C GLU A 56 13.58 -15.29 -7.81
N ILE A 57 13.15 -15.62 -9.03
CA ILE A 57 11.98 -16.44 -9.27
C ILE A 57 12.32 -17.52 -10.30
N LEU A 58 11.86 -18.73 -10.03
CA LEU A 58 11.96 -19.84 -10.97
C LEU A 58 10.71 -19.89 -11.84
N SER A 59 10.92 -20.01 -13.14
CA SER A 59 9.89 -20.36 -14.12
C SER A 59 9.49 -21.83 -14.00
N LYS A 60 8.45 -22.21 -14.75
CA LYS A 60 7.98 -23.60 -14.86
C LYS A 60 9.09 -24.57 -15.29
N ASP A 61 10.03 -24.10 -16.11
CA ASP A 61 11.14 -24.89 -16.63
C ASP A 61 12.36 -24.90 -15.68
N ASN A 62 12.21 -24.44 -14.43
CA ASN A 62 13.29 -24.27 -13.44
C ASN A 62 14.40 -23.29 -13.87
N ILE A 63 14.14 -22.42 -14.84
CA ILE A 63 15.05 -21.34 -15.21
C ILE A 63 14.86 -20.17 -14.25
N ALA A 64 15.96 -19.67 -13.68
CA ALA A 64 15.97 -18.55 -12.75
C ALA A 64 15.92 -17.21 -13.48
N PHE A 65 15.05 -16.34 -13.00
CA PHE A 65 14.88 -14.97 -13.48
C PHE A 65 15.06 -13.98 -12.34
N ARG A 66 15.72 -12.86 -12.63
CA ARG A 66 15.78 -11.70 -11.75
C ARG A 66 14.79 -10.66 -12.26
N ALA A 67 13.68 -10.51 -11.54
CA ALA A 67 12.61 -9.60 -11.92
C ALA A 67 12.51 -8.43 -10.93
N SER A 68 12.08 -7.28 -11.44
CA SER A 68 11.66 -6.14 -10.62
C SER A 68 10.21 -5.83 -10.94
N PHE A 69 9.45 -5.47 -9.92
CA PHE A 69 8.03 -5.16 -10.04
C PHE A 69 7.79 -3.72 -9.62
N VAL A 70 6.93 -3.03 -10.36
CA VAL A 70 6.44 -1.71 -9.99
C VAL A 70 4.93 -1.82 -9.89
N PHE A 71 4.38 -1.36 -8.77
CA PHE A 71 2.94 -1.25 -8.60
C PHE A 71 2.59 0.11 -8.01
N THR A 72 1.46 0.63 -8.44
CA THR A 72 0.91 1.88 -7.94
C THR A 72 -0.35 1.58 -7.16
N TYR A 73 -0.49 2.15 -5.97
CA TYR A 73 -1.68 2.02 -5.14
C TYR A 73 -2.17 3.39 -4.67
N GLU A 74 -3.47 3.49 -4.44
CA GLU A 74 -4.09 4.69 -3.88
C GLU A 74 -4.77 4.30 -2.57
N ILE A 75 -4.61 5.14 -1.54
CA ILE A 75 -5.24 4.91 -0.25
C ILE A 75 -6.62 5.54 -0.25
N VAL A 76 -7.63 4.74 -0.55
CA VAL A 76 -9.03 5.14 -0.44
C VAL A 76 -9.50 4.95 1.00
N ALA A 77 -9.21 5.92 1.85
CA ALA A 77 -9.68 5.91 3.23
C ALA A 77 -11.17 6.33 3.30
N THR A 78 -12.06 5.35 3.43
CA THR A 78 -13.48 5.55 3.72
C THR A 78 -13.77 5.28 5.20
N GLY A 79 -14.16 6.32 5.96
CA GLY A 79 -14.63 6.18 7.34
C GLY A 79 -13.62 5.61 8.34
N GLU A 80 -14.04 4.57 9.08
CA GLU A 80 -13.37 3.98 10.26
C GLU A 80 -12.24 2.99 9.96
N ILE A 81 -11.84 2.80 8.68
CA ILE A 81 -10.80 1.82 8.35
C ILE A 81 -9.60 2.06 9.25
N ALA A 82 -9.26 1.06 10.07
CA ALA A 82 -8.11 1.08 10.92
C ALA A 82 -6.90 1.25 10.00
N VAL A 83 -6.42 2.49 9.89
CA VAL A 83 -5.24 2.80 9.10
C VAL A 83 -4.10 2.14 9.84
N LEU A 84 -3.71 0.95 9.37
CA LEU A 84 -2.37 0.41 9.61
C LEU A 84 -1.39 1.54 9.33
N SER A 85 -0.29 1.61 10.07
CA SER A 85 0.72 2.61 9.74
C SER A 85 1.06 2.50 8.25
N ARG A 86 1.38 3.62 7.60
CA ARG A 86 1.71 3.62 6.17
C ARG A 86 2.76 2.55 5.85
N ASP A 87 3.74 2.40 6.72
CA ASP A 87 4.82 1.41 6.59
C ASP A 87 4.28 -0.04 6.66
N ASP A 88 3.37 -0.33 7.58
CA ASP A 88 2.75 -1.66 7.69
C ASP A 88 1.90 -2.01 6.46
N LEU A 89 1.15 -1.03 5.94
CA LEU A 89 0.36 -1.20 4.72
C LEU A 89 1.27 -1.49 3.52
N GLU A 90 2.31 -0.67 3.34
CA GLU A 90 3.25 -0.82 2.22
C GLU A 90 4.00 -2.15 2.27
N ASN A 91 4.42 -2.59 3.46
CA ASN A 91 5.09 -3.89 3.65
C ASN A 91 4.16 -5.08 3.36
N ARG A 92 2.89 -4.99 3.78
CA ARG A 92 1.88 -6.00 3.42
C ARG A 92 1.64 -6.05 1.93
N LEU A 93 1.46 -4.90 1.28
CA LEU A 93 1.28 -4.82 -0.18
C LEU A 93 2.48 -5.40 -0.93
N ARG A 94 3.72 -5.06 -0.52
CA ARG A 94 4.94 -5.66 -1.07
C ARG A 94 4.91 -7.17 -1.01
N THR A 95 4.56 -7.72 0.16
CA THR A 95 4.50 -9.18 0.38
C THR A 95 3.47 -9.83 -0.53
N ILE A 96 2.26 -9.27 -0.62
CA ILE A 96 1.17 -9.82 -1.44
C ILE A 96 1.56 -9.81 -2.92
N VAL A 97 2.09 -8.68 -3.43
CA VAL A 97 2.51 -8.55 -4.82
C VAL A 97 3.64 -9.52 -5.14
N GLN A 98 4.63 -9.67 -4.25
CA GLN A 98 5.73 -10.63 -4.42
C GLN A 98 5.22 -12.07 -4.54
N LEU A 99 4.31 -12.48 -3.65
CA LEU A 99 3.74 -13.82 -3.68
C LEU A 99 2.92 -14.06 -4.95
N TYR A 100 2.11 -13.08 -5.35
CA TYR A 100 1.31 -13.18 -6.57
C TYR A 100 2.20 -13.26 -7.83
N ALA A 101 3.17 -12.36 -7.95
CA ALA A 101 4.10 -12.35 -9.07
C ALA A 101 4.89 -13.67 -9.15
N ARG A 102 5.35 -14.19 -8.01
CA ARG A 102 6.00 -15.50 -7.93
C ARG A 102 5.08 -16.61 -8.43
N SER A 103 3.82 -16.63 -8.00
CA SER A 103 2.84 -17.62 -8.44
C SER A 103 2.59 -17.57 -9.95
N VAL A 104 2.54 -16.37 -10.55
CA VAL A 104 2.32 -16.21 -11.99
C VAL A 104 3.56 -16.67 -12.77
N ILE A 105 4.75 -16.20 -12.41
CA ILE A 105 5.99 -16.51 -13.13
C ILE A 105 6.33 -18.00 -13.01
N SER A 106 6.11 -18.63 -11.86
CA SER A 106 6.34 -20.07 -11.69
C SER A 106 5.37 -20.94 -12.49
N ALA A 107 4.25 -20.39 -12.99
CA ALA A 107 3.33 -21.10 -13.87
C ALA A 107 3.68 -20.96 -15.37
N LEU A 108 4.54 -19.99 -15.74
CA LEU A 108 4.91 -19.68 -17.12
C LEU A 108 6.26 -20.32 -17.50
N SER A 109 6.41 -20.65 -18.78
CA SER A 109 7.68 -21.09 -19.35
C SER A 109 8.66 -19.93 -19.51
N ALA A 110 9.96 -20.24 -19.56
CA ALA A 110 11.00 -19.23 -19.74
C ALA A 110 10.84 -18.41 -21.03
N GLN A 111 10.35 -19.05 -22.10
CA GLN A 111 10.14 -18.40 -23.40
C GLN A 111 8.96 -17.42 -23.35
N GLU A 112 7.87 -17.78 -22.68
CA GLU A 112 6.74 -16.87 -22.45
C GLU A 112 7.17 -15.66 -21.61
N ILE A 113 8.01 -15.89 -20.60
CA ILE A 113 8.53 -14.82 -19.73
C ILE A 113 9.40 -13.83 -20.52
N ALA A 114 10.31 -14.33 -21.36
CA ALA A 114 11.22 -13.49 -22.13
C ALA A 114 10.51 -12.70 -23.24
N ALA A 115 9.39 -13.21 -23.76
CA ALA A 115 8.70 -12.61 -24.88
C ALA A 115 7.86 -11.38 -24.51
N HIS A 116 7.48 -11.19 -23.23
CA HIS A 116 6.49 -10.18 -22.83
C HIS A 116 6.94 -9.35 -21.62
N THR A 117 6.70 -8.04 -21.68
CA THR A 117 6.62 -7.21 -20.48
C THR A 117 5.26 -7.44 -19.83
N PHE A 118 5.22 -8.14 -18.71
CA PHE A 118 3.97 -8.45 -18.01
C PHE A 118 3.42 -7.21 -17.32
N THR A 119 2.23 -6.79 -17.71
CA THR A 119 1.40 -5.91 -16.88
C THR A 119 0.51 -6.82 -16.04
N LEU A 120 0.75 -6.87 -14.73
CA LEU A 120 -0.11 -7.61 -13.81
C LEU A 120 -1.44 -6.88 -13.69
N ASP A 121 -2.56 -7.56 -13.97
CA ASP A 121 -3.89 -6.98 -13.87
C ASP A 121 -4.16 -6.51 -12.43
N PRO A 122 -4.46 -5.21 -12.19
CA PRO A 122 -4.74 -4.69 -10.86
C PRO A 122 -5.93 -5.37 -10.16
N ASN A 123 -6.88 -5.95 -10.92
CA ASN A 123 -8.04 -6.63 -10.35
C ASN A 123 -7.69 -8.01 -9.75
N ALA A 124 -6.60 -8.64 -10.18
CA ALA A 124 -6.21 -9.96 -9.68
C ALA A 124 -5.70 -9.93 -8.22
N ILE A 125 -5.19 -8.78 -7.77
CA ILE A 125 -4.72 -8.58 -6.39
C ILE A 125 -5.90 -8.44 -5.43
N GLY A 126 -7.02 -7.84 -5.89
CA GLY A 126 -8.23 -7.63 -5.09
C GLY A 126 -8.92 -8.92 -4.64
N GLU A 127 -8.89 -9.97 -5.46
CA GLU A 127 -9.46 -11.28 -5.11
C GLU A 127 -8.64 -12.03 -4.04
N GLN A 128 -7.32 -11.91 -4.06
CA GLN A 128 -6.45 -12.56 -3.08
C GLN A 128 -6.50 -11.87 -1.71
N SER A 129 -6.69 -10.55 -1.68
CA SER A 129 -6.90 -9.79 -0.44
C SER A 129 -8.18 -10.21 0.30
N LYS A 130 -9.28 -10.50 -0.43
CA LYS A 130 -10.53 -11.02 0.16
C LYS A 130 -10.38 -12.42 0.76
N ARG A 131 -9.46 -13.24 0.24
CA ARG A 131 -9.20 -14.60 0.78
C ARG A 131 -8.33 -14.60 2.04
N ALA A 132 -7.51 -13.56 2.24
CA ALA A 132 -6.63 -13.44 3.40
C ALA A 132 -7.22 -12.64 4.58
N GLY A 133 -8.44 -12.10 4.43
CA GLY A 133 -9.16 -11.32 5.44
C GLY A 133 -10.38 -12.03 6.05
N GLY A 134 -10.46 -13.36 5.93
CA GLY A 134 -11.49 -14.20 6.55
C GLY A 134 -11.03 -14.80 7.87
#